data_AF-A0A2Z2KPK2-F1
#
_entry.id   AF-A0A2Z2KPK2-F1
#
_cell.length_a   1.000
_cell.length_b   1.000
_cell.length_c   1.000
_cell.angle_alpha   90.00
_cell.angle_beta   90.00
_cell.angle_gamma   90.00
#
_symmetry.space_group_name_H-M   'P 1'
#
loop_
_entity.id
_entity.type
_entity.pdbx_description
1 polymer ?
#
loop_
_entity_poly.entity_id
_entity_poly.type
_entity_poly.pdbx_seq_one_letter_code
_entity_poly.pdbx_strand_id
1 'polypeptide(L)'
;MGFIPVFILTVLFFVMMFGIGFILNMLMKTTWLPAYLFVLVMMPVVVYSIWDRNAMSLWEHLAGFQTVDYVTGAAGLAGAVLSGWTIQKLRLGGYKMF
;
A
#
# COMPACT_ATOMS: atom_id res chain seq x y z
N MET A 1 4.68 -22.13 2.51
CA MET A 1 5.30 -21.18 1.57
C MET A 1 6.78 -21.11 1.85
N GLY A 2 7.65 -21.12 0.83
CA GLY A 2 9.08 -20.88 1.03
C GLY A 2 9.33 -19.45 1.51
N PHE A 3 10.39 -19.23 2.28
CA PHE A 3 10.79 -17.90 2.77
C PHE A 3 11.11 -16.92 1.62
N ILE A 4 11.74 -17.43 0.56
CA ILE A 4 12.18 -16.62 -0.59
C ILE A 4 10.99 -15.93 -1.31
N PRO A 5 9.90 -16.64 -1.70
CA PRO A 5 8.73 -16.00 -2.29
C PRO A 5 8.11 -14.89 -1.43
N VAL A 6 8.01 -15.09 -0.11
CA VAL A 6 7.43 -14.09 0.81
C VAL A 6 8.28 -12.83 0.84
N PHE A 7 9.61 -13.00 0.89
CA PHE A 7 10.54 -11.87 0.85
C PHE A 7 10.42 -11.09 -0.45
N ILE A 8 10.41 -11.77 -1.60
CA ILE A 8 10.24 -11.14 -2.91
C ILE A 8 8.91 -10.39 -2.99
N LEU A 9 7.81 -11.03 -2.57
CA LEU A 9 6.48 -10.41 -2.57
C LEU A 9 6.46 -9.13 -1.74
N THR A 10 7.03 -9.18 -0.53
CA THR A 10 7.08 -8.04 0.38
C THR A 10 7.84 -6.86 -0.23
N VAL A 11 9.03 -7.12 -0.78
CA VAL A 11 9.85 -6.09 -1.44
C VAL A 11 9.16 -5.55 -2.70
N LEU A 12 8.57 -6.43 -3.51
CA LEU A 12 7.83 -6.05 -4.71
C LEU A 12 6.67 -5.12 -4.38
N PHE A 13 5.84 -5.47 -3.40
CA PHE A 13 4.70 -4.65 -3.01
C PHE A 13 5.12 -3.29 -2.47
N PHE A 14 6.19 -3.26 -1.69
CA PHE A 14 6.80 -2.02 -1.22
C PHE A 14 7.23 -1.12 -2.38
N VAL A 15 8.04 -1.64 -3.31
CA VAL A 15 8.58 -0.86 -4.43
C VAL A 15 7.46 -0.40 -5.37
N MET A 16 6.48 -1.25 -5.64
CA MET A 16 5.33 -0.87 -6.48
C MET A 16 4.52 0.26 -5.85
N MET A 17 4.16 0.15 -4.57
CA MET A 17 3.40 1.20 -3.89
C MET A 17 4.18 2.51 -3.78
N PHE A 18 5.49 2.41 -3.53
CA PHE A 18 6.38 3.57 -3.54
C PHE A 18 6.38 4.24 -4.92
N GLY A 19 6.63 3.48 -6.00
CA GLY A 19 6.69 4.00 -7.37
C GLY A 19 5.36 4.59 -7.86
N ILE A 20 4.25 3.91 -7.62
CA ILE A 20 2.90 4.41 -7.94
C ILE A 20 2.64 5.73 -7.22
N GLY A 21 3.11 5.88 -5.98
CA GLY A 21 2.98 7.12 -5.24
C GLY A 21 3.62 8.33 -5.94
N PHE A 22 4.78 8.15 -6.56
CA PHE A 22 5.41 9.19 -7.38
C PHE A 22 4.59 9.54 -8.62
N ILE A 23 4.10 8.54 -9.35
CA ILE A 23 3.27 8.73 -10.55
C ILE A 23 1.98 9.49 -10.18
N LEU A 24 1.30 9.06 -9.13
CA LEU A 24 0.08 9.73 -8.65
C LEU A 24 0.35 11.18 -8.26
N ASN A 25 1.46 11.44 -7.56
CA ASN A 25 1.81 12.79 -7.17
C ASN A 25 2.20 13.67 -8.37
N MET A 26 2.82 13.11 -9.42
CA MET A 26 3.06 13.86 -10.65
C MET A 26 1.71 14.32 -11.23
N LEU A 27 0.76 13.40 -11.43
CA LEU A 27 -0.55 13.72 -12.03
C LEU A 27 -1.41 14.66 -11.17
N MET A 28 -1.52 14.40 -9.87
CA MET A 28 -2.49 15.04 -8.98
C MET A 28 -1.88 16.15 -8.09
N LYS A 29 -0.56 16.33 -8.12
CA LYS A 29 0.20 17.34 -7.34
C LYS A 29 -0.12 17.35 -5.84
N THR A 30 -0.53 16.20 -5.28
CA THR A 30 -0.89 16.06 -3.87
C THR A 30 0.06 15.09 -3.17
N THR A 31 0.74 15.54 -2.10
CA THR A 31 1.84 14.80 -1.44
C THR A 31 1.40 13.50 -0.79
N TRP A 32 0.34 13.54 0.02
CA TRP A 32 -0.08 12.42 0.86
C TRP A 32 -1.18 11.56 0.22
N LEU A 33 -1.60 11.91 -1.00
CA LEU A 33 -2.63 11.19 -1.75
C LEU A 33 -2.33 9.69 -1.88
N PRO A 34 -1.09 9.23 -2.18
CA PRO A 34 -0.82 7.80 -2.31
C PRO A 34 -1.11 7.01 -1.03
N ALA A 35 -0.77 7.58 0.14
CA ALA A 35 -1.02 6.94 1.44
C ALA A 35 -2.52 6.88 1.76
N TYR A 36 -3.25 7.99 1.54
CA TYR A 36 -4.70 8.02 1.75
C TYR A 36 -5.44 7.07 0.80
N LEU A 37 -5.04 7.03 -0.47
CA LEU A 37 -5.63 6.12 -1.45
C LEU A 37 -5.37 4.65 -1.06
N PHE A 38 -4.17 4.34 -0.56
CA PHE A 38 -3.86 2.99 -0.12
C PHE A 38 -4.73 2.56 1.08
N VAL A 39 -4.81 3.40 2.11
CA VAL A 39 -5.52 3.06 3.36
C VAL A 39 -7.04 3.09 3.19
N LEU A 40 -7.58 4.11 2.52
CA LEU A 40 -9.02 4.34 2.45
C LEU A 40 -9.69 3.61 1.29
N VAL A 41 -8.94 3.27 0.23
CA VAL A 41 -9.51 2.65 -0.97
C VAL A 41 -8.94 1.26 -1.18
N MET A 42 -7.63 1.10 -1.40
CA MET A 42 -7.05 -0.22 -1.72
C MET A 42 -7.30 -1.25 -0.61
N MET A 43 -6.97 -0.93 0.64
CA MET A 43 -7.10 -1.87 1.76
C MET A 43 -8.55 -2.37 1.94
N PRO A 44 -9.58 -1.50 2.08
CA PRO A 44 -10.97 -1.94 2.16
C PRO A 44 -11.45 -2.71 0.94
N VAL A 45 -11.07 -2.28 -0.27
CA VAL A 45 -11.48 -2.95 -1.52
C VAL A 45 -10.90 -4.36 -1.59
N VAL A 46 -9.62 -4.54 -1.23
CA VAL A 46 -8.98 -5.87 -1.22
C VAL A 46 -9.68 -6.78 -0.22
N VAL A 47 -9.86 -6.33 1.03
CA VAL A 47 -10.53 -7.11 2.08
C VAL A 47 -11.95 -7.47 1.66
N TYR A 48 -12.72 -6.51 1.13
CA TYR A 48 -14.09 -6.74 0.71
C TYR A 48 -14.18 -7.68 -0.51
N SER A 49 -13.20 -7.61 -1.43
CA SER A 49 -13.20 -8.43 -2.65
C SER A 49 -12.90 -9.91 -2.38
N ILE A 50 -12.12 -10.21 -1.34
CA ILE A 50 -11.73 -11.59 -0.99
C ILE A 50 -12.62 -12.18 0.11
N TRP A 51 -13.49 -11.37 0.71
CA TRP A 51 -14.39 -11.79 1.77
C TRP A 51 -15.64 -12.50 1.25
N ASP A 52 -15.83 -13.75 1.67
CA ASP A 52 -17.07 -14.49 1.47
C ASP A 52 -18.10 -14.14 2.56
N ARG A 53 -19.03 -13.26 2.19
CA ARG A 53 -20.09 -12.73 3.06
C ARG A 53 -21.14 -13.75 3.49
N ASN A 54 -21.28 -14.86 2.75
CA ASN A 54 -22.28 -15.87 3.03
C ASN A 54 -21.77 -16.93 4.01
N ALA A 55 -20.45 -17.09 4.11
CA ALA A 55 -19.82 -18.14 4.90
C ALA A 55 -19.33 -17.67 6.28
N MET A 56 -18.90 -16.41 6.42
CA MET A 56 -18.27 -15.94 7.65
C MET A 56 -18.45 -14.43 7.90
N SER A 57 -18.36 -14.03 9.17
CA SER A 57 -18.37 -12.61 9.55
C SER A 57 -17.08 -11.89 9.14
N LEU A 58 -17.13 -10.55 9.03
CA LEU A 58 -15.95 -9.72 8.75
C LEU A 58 -14.79 -10.00 9.72
N TRP A 59 -15.12 -10.18 10.99
CA TRP A 59 -14.13 -10.34 12.04
C TRP A 59 -13.41 -11.69 11.93
N GLU A 60 -14.15 -12.76 11.66
CA GLU A 60 -13.57 -14.08 11.40
C GLU A 60 -12.72 -14.09 10.13
N HIS A 61 -13.16 -13.39 9.09
CA HIS A 61 -12.40 -13.27 7.85
C HIS A 61 -11.06 -12.57 8.07
N LEU A 62 -11.04 -11.44 8.78
CA LEU A 62 -9.81 -10.73 9.12
C LEU A 62 -8.90 -11.56 10.04
N ALA A 63 -9.48 -12.23 11.06
CA ALA A 63 -8.72 -13.11 11.94
C ALA A 63 -8.12 -14.32 11.20
N GLY A 64 -8.73 -14.73 10.08
CA GLY A 64 -8.25 -15.82 9.23
C GLY A 64 -7.07 -15.47 8.33
N PHE A 65 -6.66 -14.20 8.24
CA PHE A 65 -5.54 -13.79 7.39
C PHE A 65 -4.22 -14.42 7.84
N GLN A 66 -3.41 -14.83 6.88
CA GLN A 66 -2.09 -15.37 7.18
C GLN A 66 -1.10 -14.23 7.48
N THR A 67 -0.02 -14.56 8.18
CA THR A 67 1.05 -13.59 8.46
C THR A 67 1.59 -12.93 7.19
N VAL A 68 1.63 -13.65 6.07
CA VAL A 68 2.09 -13.13 4.77
C VAL A 68 1.20 -11.99 4.26
N ASP A 69 -0.13 -12.07 4.49
CA ASP A 69 -1.08 -11.04 4.05
C ASP A 69 -0.85 -9.73 4.81
N TYR A 70 -0.67 -9.82 6.12
CA TYR A 70 -0.36 -8.67 6.97
C TYR A 70 0.99 -8.04 6.62
N VAL A 71 2.04 -8.86 6.41
CA VAL A 71 3.37 -8.37 6.05
C VAL A 71 3.34 -7.68 4.70
N THR A 72 2.64 -8.24 3.71
CA THR A 72 2.51 -7.66 2.37
C THR A 72 1.73 -6.35 2.40
N GLY A 73 0.62 -6.30 3.13
CA GLY A 73 -0.16 -5.08 3.34
C GLY A 73 0.63 -3.98 4.05
N ALA A 74 1.39 -4.33 5.10
CA ALA A 74 2.26 -3.41 5.81
C ALA A 74 3.40 -2.88 4.92
N ALA A 75 3.98 -3.71 4.06
CA ALA A 75 5.00 -3.30 3.10
C ALA A 75 4.43 -2.33 2.05
N GLY A 76 3.22 -2.59 1.54
CA GLY A 76 2.52 -1.66 0.66
C GLY A 76 2.25 -0.30 1.33
N LEU A 77 1.78 -0.32 2.58
CA LEU A 77 1.56 0.89 3.38
C LEU A 77 2.86 1.67 3.59
N ALA A 78 3.94 0.98 3.97
CA ALA A 78 5.25 1.58 4.15
C ALA A 78 5.75 2.24 2.85
N GLY A 79 5.56 1.57 1.70
CA GLY A 79 5.89 2.13 0.38
C GLY A 79 5.10 3.40 0.08
N ALA A 80 3.79 3.38 0.31
CA ALA A 80 2.93 4.55 0.09
C ALA A 80 3.28 5.73 1.01
N VAL A 81 3.50 5.48 2.30
CA VAL A 81 3.87 6.51 3.29
C VAL A 81 5.25 7.09 2.99
N LEU A 82 6.25 6.25 2.71
CA LEU A 82 7.59 6.72 2.36
C LEU A 82 7.62 7.48 1.04
N SER A 83 6.74 7.13 0.08
CA SER A 83 6.60 7.94 -1.13
C SER A 83 6.13 9.36 -0.79
N GLY A 84 5.10 9.50 0.05
CA GLY A 84 4.58 10.80 0.48
C GLY A 84 5.63 11.62 1.22
N TRP A 85 6.37 10.98 2.13
CA TRP A 85 7.47 11.63 2.84
C TRP A 85 8.58 12.10 1.89
N THR A 86 9.00 11.24 0.95
CA THR A 86 10.04 11.58 -0.04
C THR A 86 9.59 12.72 -0.95
N ILE A 87 8.34 12.69 -1.41
CA ILE A 87 7.72 13.77 -2.20
C ILE A 87 7.72 15.08 -1.40
N GLN A 88 7.35 15.06 -0.13
CA GLN A 88 7.37 16.26 0.71
C GLN A 88 8.78 16.85 0.81
N LYS A 89 9.79 16.00 1.03
CA LYS A 89 11.18 16.41 1.09
C LYS A 89 11.65 17.04 -0.22
N LEU A 90 11.28 16.47 -1.36
CA LEU A 90 11.59 17.03 -2.68
C LEU A 90 10.95 18.41 -2.89
N ARG A 91 9.69 18.62 -2.46
CA ARG A 91 9.04 19.95 -2.53
C ARG A 91 9.78 21.00 -1.70
N LEU A 92 10.15 20.63 -0.48
CA LEU A 92 10.91 21.50 0.41
C LEU A 92 12.30 21.82 -0.17
N GLY A 93 12.89 20.90 -0.94
CA GLY A 93 14.13 21.10 -1.67
C GLY A 93 13.99 21.91 -2.97
N GLY A 94 12.82 22.45 -3.29
CA GLY A 94 12.60 23.25 -4.50
C GLY A 94 12.51 22.44 -5.80
N TYR A 95 12.42 21.11 -5.71
CA TYR A 95 12.21 20.27 -6.89
C TYR A 95 10.80 20.50 -7.43
N LYS A 96 10.74 21.02 -8.66
CA LYS A 96 9.50 21.15 -9.39
C LYS A 96 9.11 19.79 -9.93
N MET A 97 7.93 19.31 -9.57
CA MET A 97 7.47 17.98 -9.99
C MET A 97 6.77 17.96 -11.36
N PHE A 98 7.12 18.93 -12.21
CA PHE A 98 6.97 19.00 -13.67
C PHE A 98 7.69 20.24 -14.21
#